data_AF-A0A529ZCN5-F1
#
_entry.id   AF-A0A529ZCN5-F1
#
_cell.length_a   1.000
_cell.length_b   1.000
_cell.length_c   1.000
_cell.angle_alpha   90.00
_cell.angle_beta   90.00
_cell.angle_gamma   90.00
#
_symmetry.space_group_name_H-M   'P 1'
#
loop_
_entity.id
_entity.type
_entity.pdbx_description
1 polymer ?
#
loop_
_entity_poly.entity_id
_entity_poly.type
_entity_poly.pdbx_seq_one_letter_code
_entity_poly.pdbx_strand_id
1 'polypeptide(L)'
;PGYVGFDQGGLLTDGVDQHPHCVLLLDEVEKAHPDLFNILLQVMDHGKLTDHNGKQIDFRNVILIMTTNAGASDAQRAAIGFGSTKREGC
;
A
#
# COMPACT_ATOMS: atom_id res chain seq x y z
N PRO A 1 22.97 14.07 2.91
CA PRO A 1 22.35 13.14 1.94
C PRO A 1 20.84 13.32 1.96
N GLY A 2 20.34 14.22 1.11
CA GLY A 2 18.94 14.63 1.07
C GLY A 2 18.10 13.62 0.30
N TYR A 3 17.01 13.17 0.91
CA TYR A 3 15.97 12.40 0.26
C TYR A 3 15.30 13.31 -0.79
N VAL A 4 15.26 12.87 -2.04
CA VAL A 4 14.50 13.56 -3.09
C VAL A 4 13.02 13.53 -2.67
N GLY A 5 12.43 14.70 -2.40
CA GLY A 5 11.02 14.85 -2.00
C GLY A 5 10.76 15.27 -0.55
N PHE A 6 11.79 15.46 0.29
CA PHE A 6 11.61 15.83 1.71
C PHE A 6 10.93 17.20 1.95
N ASP A 7 11.01 18.12 0.98
CA ASP A 7 10.42 19.47 1.08
C ASP A 7 9.09 19.65 0.31
N GLN A 8 8.66 18.66 -0.48
CA GLN A 8 7.34 18.67 -1.09
C GLN A 8 6.42 17.88 -0.17
N GLY A 9 5.49 18.58 0.48
CA GLY A 9 4.46 17.97 1.31
C GLY A 9 3.87 16.73 0.66
N GLY A 10 3.61 15.73 1.50
CA GLY A 10 3.45 14.34 1.08
C GLY A 10 2.56 14.21 -0.15
N LEU A 11 3.16 13.80 -1.28
CA LEU A 11 2.43 13.49 -2.52
C LEU A 11 1.20 12.61 -2.25
N LEU A 12 1.33 11.72 -1.27
CA LEU A 12 0.29 10.83 -0.76
C LEU A 12 -0.79 11.58 0.03
N THR A 13 -0.42 12.47 0.96
CA THR A 13 -1.39 13.25 1.74
C THR A 13 -2.14 14.26 0.89
N ASP A 14 -1.46 14.92 -0.05
CA ASP A 14 -2.08 15.90 -0.96
C ASP A 14 -3.00 15.22 -1.97
N GLY A 15 -2.60 14.06 -2.50
CA GLY A 15 -3.43 13.28 -3.42
C GLY A 15 -4.72 12.79 -2.77
N VAL A 16 -4.64 12.30 -1.53
CA VAL A 16 -5.83 11.83 -0.78
C VAL A 16 -6.70 13.00 -0.32
N ASP A 17 -6.12 14.12 0.07
CA ASP A 17 -6.88 15.33 0.44
C ASP A 17 -7.70 15.89 -0.73
N GLN A 18 -7.12 15.89 -1.94
CA GLN A 18 -7.83 16.31 -3.16
C GLN A 18 -8.86 15.27 -3.62
N HIS A 19 -8.58 13.98 -3.42
CA HIS A 19 -9.42 12.87 -3.84
C HIS A 19 -9.63 11.83 -2.71
N PRO A 20 -10.53 12.13 -1.74
CA PRO A 20 -10.72 11.28 -0.55
C PRO A 20 -11.36 9.91 -0.86
N HIS A 21 -11.93 9.75 -2.07
CA HIS A 21 -12.46 8.49 -2.57
C HIS A 21 -11.57 7.99 -3.72
N CYS A 22 -10.43 7.40 -3.38
CA CYS A 22 -9.48 6.91 -4.37
C CYS A 22 -9.00 5.49 -4.06
N VAL A 23 -8.38 4.88 -5.06
CA VAL A 23 -7.61 3.66 -4.90
C VAL A 23 -6.15 4.07 -4.83
N LEU A 24 -5.50 3.76 -3.71
CA LEU A 24 -4.07 4.02 -3.50
C LEU A 24 -3.31 2.71 -3.75
N LEU A 25 -2.56 2.65 -4.85
CA LEU A 25 -1.71 1.52 -5.19
C LEU A 25 -0.27 1.80 -4.75
N LEU A 26 0.27 0.95 -3.87
CA LEU A 26 1.69 0.91 -3.54
C LEU A 26 2.29 -0.34 -4.17
N ASP A 27 3.18 -0.13 -5.15
CA ASP A 27 3.87 -1.22 -5.84
C ASP A 27 5.26 -1.47 -5.27
N GLU A 28 5.71 -2.72 -5.35
CA GLU A 28 6.98 -3.20 -4.80
C GLU A 28 7.26 -2.74 -3.36
N VAL A 29 6.27 -2.85 -2.46
CA VAL A 29 6.34 -2.30 -1.10
C VAL A 29 7.52 -2.86 -0.28
N GLU A 30 8.06 -4.02 -0.64
CA GLU A 30 9.26 -4.60 -0.03
C GLU A 30 10.53 -3.78 -0.23
N LYS A 31 10.57 -2.90 -1.24
CA LYS A 31 11.69 -2.00 -1.51
C LYS A 31 11.58 -0.67 -0.78
N ALA A 32 10.43 -0.39 -0.17
CA ALA A 32 10.19 0.86 0.54
C ALA A 32 11.05 0.97 1.81
N HIS A 33 11.34 2.20 2.21
CA HIS A 33 12.01 2.46 3.48
C HIS A 33 11.14 2.02 4.67
N PRO A 34 11.71 1.49 5.76
CA PRO A 34 10.96 1.09 6.96
C PRO A 34 9.99 2.15 7.49
N ASP A 35 10.32 3.44 7.35
CA ASP A 35 9.47 4.55 7.78
C ASP A 35 8.11 4.61 7.06
N LEU A 36 8.02 4.08 5.83
CA LEU A 36 6.73 3.97 5.14
C LEU A 36 5.76 3.08 5.91
N PHE A 37 6.25 1.97 6.48
CA PHE A 37 5.40 1.08 7.28
C PHE A 37 4.88 1.75 8.54
N ASN A 38 5.68 2.61 9.18
CA ASN A 38 5.22 3.38 10.35
C ASN A 38 4.05 4.30 10.01
N ILE A 39 4.11 4.95 8.84
CA ILE A 39 3.03 5.79 8.31
C ILE A 39 1.78 4.96 8.01
N LEU A 40 1.96 3.81 7.35
CA LEU A 40 0.85 2.91 7.03
C LEU A 40 0.19 2.34 8.27
N LEU A 41 0.97 1.99 9.30
CA LEU A 41 0.46 1.54 10.59
C LEU A 41 -0.42 2.62 11.24
N GLN A 42 0.03 3.88 11.24
CA GLN A 42 -0.78 5.00 11.72
C GLN A 42 -2.12 5.12 10.96
N VAL A 43 -2.09 4.96 9.64
CA VAL A 43 -3.29 4.99 8.80
C VAL A 43 -4.21 3.80 9.11
N MET A 44 -3.67 2.61 9.33
CA MET A 44 -4.45 1.41 9.68
C MET A 44 -5.09 1.51 11.06
N ASP A 45 -4.41 2.13 12.04
CA ASP A 45 -4.91 2.26 13.41
C ASP A 45 -5.98 3.36 13.55
N HIS A 46 -5.75 4.53 12.95
CA HIS A 46 -6.60 5.71 13.17
C HIS A 46 -7.47 6.07 11.96
N GLY A 47 -7.28 5.44 10.81
CA GLY A 47 -7.92 5.83 9.55
C GLY A 47 -7.52 7.23 9.09
N LYS A 48 -6.43 7.79 9.63
CA LYS A 48 -5.98 9.17 9.37
C LYS A 48 -4.47 9.25 9.40
N LEU A 49 -3.93 10.17 8.60
CA LEU A 49 -2.51 10.51 8.59
C LEU A 49 -2.34 11.99 8.92
N THR A 50 -1.36 12.28 9.77
CA THR A 50 -0.97 13.67 10.06
C THR A 50 0.30 13.98 9.27
N ASP A 51 0.27 15.00 8.43
CA ASP A 51 1.46 15.47 7.71
C ASP A 51 2.44 16.20 8.67
N HIS A 52 3.61 16.56 8.16
CA HIS A 52 4.62 17.33 8.90
C HIS A 52 4.19 18.78 9.23
N ASN A 53 3.15 19.31 8.57
CA ASN A 53 2.56 20.62 8.85
C ASN A 53 1.44 20.55 9.90
N GLY A 54 1.12 19.35 10.42
CA GLY A 54 0.06 19.10 11.38
C GLY A 54 -1.34 18.97 10.77
N LYS A 55 -1.46 18.94 9.44
CA LYS A 55 -2.72 18.71 8.74
C LYS A 55 -3.10 17.23 8.88
N GLN A 56 -4.35 16.96 9.26
CA GLN A 56 -4.90 15.61 9.31
C GLN A 56 -5.67 15.30 8.02
N ILE A 57 -5.30 14.21 7.37
CA ILE A 57 -5.93 13.68 6.16
C ILE A 57 -6.67 12.39 6.51
N ASP A 58 -7.88 12.23 5.98
CA ASP A 58 -8.73 11.07 6.22
C ASP A 58 -8.52 9.98 5.16
N PHE A 59 -8.27 8.75 5.61
CA PHE A 59 -8.02 7.58 4.77
C PHE A 59 -9.15 6.56 4.82
N ARG A 60 -10.22 6.81 5.59
CA ARG A 60 -11.33 5.85 5.79
C ARG A 60 -12.09 5.49 4.50
N ASN A 61 -11.99 6.33 3.48
CA ASN A 61 -12.64 6.15 2.19
C ASN A 61 -11.67 5.78 1.06
N VAL A 62 -10.41 5.48 1.40
CA VAL A 62 -9.37 5.08 0.47
C VAL A 62 -9.25 3.56 0.45
N ILE A 63 -9.23 2.98 -0.75
CA ILE A 63 -8.90 1.56 -0.92
C ILE A 63 -7.39 1.46 -1.10
N LEU A 64 -6.68 1.00 -0.08
CA LEU A 64 -5.24 0.75 -0.14
C LEU A 64 -4.97 -0.63 -0.74
N ILE A 65 -4.27 -0.67 -1.88
CA ILE A 65 -3.78 -1.88 -2.51
C ILE A 65 -2.25 -1.86 -2.45
N MET A 66 -1.67 -2.92 -1.91
CA MET A 66 -0.22 -3.08 -1.86
C MET A 66 0.17 -4.33 -2.66
N THR A 67 1.14 -4.19 -3.55
CA THR A 67 1.74 -5.30 -4.28
C THR A 67 3.19 -5.49 -3.84
N THR A 68 3.61 -6.75 -3.80
CA THR A 68 4.99 -7.12 -3.50
C THR A 68 5.45 -8.17 -4.49
N ASN A 69 6.69 -8.04 -4.97
CA ASN A 69 7.32 -9.10 -5.76
C ASN A 69 7.99 -10.16 -4.86
N ALA A 70 8.04 -9.90 -3.54
CA ALA A 70 8.48 -10.89 -2.57
C ALA A 70 7.52 -12.09 -2.57
N GLY A 71 8.05 -13.28 -2.87
CA GLY A 71 7.25 -14.51 -2.92
C GLY A 71 6.55 -14.77 -4.26
N ALA A 72 6.82 -14.00 -5.32
CA ALA A 72 6.31 -14.33 -6.66
C ALA A 72 6.70 -15.76 -7.11
N SER A 73 7.92 -16.20 -6.77
CA SER A 73 8.40 -17.57 -7.01
C SER A 73 7.69 -18.62 -6.16
N ASP A 74 7.24 -18.28 -4.95
CA ASP A 74 6.51 -19.18 -4.06
C ASP A 74 5.00 -19.22 -4.39
N ALA A 75 4.43 -18.11 -4.85
CA ALA A 75 3.06 -18.02 -5.34
C ALA A 75 2.87 -18.75 -6.69
N GLN A 76 3.94 -18.89 -7.48
CA GLN A 76 3.97 -19.73 -8.69
C GLN A 76 4.00 -21.23 -8.38
N ARG A 77 4.29 -21.65 -7.14
CA ARG A 77 4.13 -23.06 -6.76
C ARG A 77 2.64 -23.38 -6.68
N ALA A 78 2.24 -24.48 -7.30
CA ALA A 78 0.86 -24.97 -7.29
C ALA A 78 0.33 -24.99 -5.85
N ALA A 79 -0.90 -24.47 -5.65
CA ALA A 79 -1.55 -24.43 -4.35
C ALA A 79 -1.50 -25.82 -3.69
N ILE A 80 -0.79 -25.95 -2.57
CA ILE A 80 -0.75 -27.19 -1.80
C ILE A 80 -2.08 -27.26 -1.02
N GLY A 81 -3.05 -28.01 -1.56
CA GLY A 81 -4.34 -28.26 -0.92
C GLY A 81 -5.11 -29.38 -1.61
N PHE A 82 -5.67 -30.31 -0.82
CA PHE A 82 -6.45 -31.45 -1.30
C PHE A 82 -7.77 -30.98 -1.92
N GLY A 83 -7.85 -31.03 -3.25
CA GLY A 83 -9.03 -30.67 -4.02
C GLY A 83 -8.85 -31.01 -5.49
N SER A 84 -8.81 -32.31 -5.81
CA SER A 84 -8.89 -32.78 -7.20
C SER A 84 -10.20 -32.32 -7.83
N THR A 85 -10.15 -31.42 -8.81
CA THR A 85 -11.03 -31.50 -9.98
C THR A 85 -10.23 -31.17 -11.22
N LYS A 86 -9.88 -32.25 -11.91
CA LYS A 86 -9.52 -32.32 -13.32
C LYS A 86 -10.33 -31.30 -14.12
N ARG A 87 -9.70 -30.21 -14.60
CA ARG A 87 -10.22 -29.47 -15.75
C ARG A 87 -9.75 -30.22 -17.00
N GLU A 88 -10.48 -31.26 -17.35
CA GLU A 88 -10.64 -31.62 -18.76
C GLU A 88 -11.73 -30.72 -19.31
N GLY A 89 -11.41 -29.97 -20.36
CA GLY A 89 -12.37 -29.07 -21.00
C GLY A 89 -11.75 -28.32 -22.17
N CYS A 90 -11.74 -29.02 -23.31
CA CYS A 90 -11.77 -28.61 -24.72
C CYS A 90 -10.76 -27.58 -25.23
#